data_AF-A0A7S1N897-F1
#
_entry.id   AF-A0A7S1N897-F1
#
_cell.length_a   1.000
_cell.length_b   1.000
_cell.length_c   1.000
_cell.angle_alpha   90.00
_cell.angle_beta   90.00
_cell.angle_gamma   90.00
#
_symmetry.space_group_name_H-M   'P 1'
#
loop_
_entity.id
_entity.type
_entity.pdbx_description
1 polymer ?
#
loop_
_entity_poly.entity_id
_entity_poly.type
_entity_poly.pdbx_seq_one_letter_code
_entity_poly.pdbx_strand_id
1 'polypeptide(L)'
;VAASALTGSLASEVVRWDELVAQMEGGTRTLAGDLFLSAACIAYLGPFTAPFRQGMAEQWGALCATRGMAVSQPFALVAALATPIQLREWAIQTLPTDTTSLENAVLVTVSMSPKSRRWPLLIDPQGQGQKWITKMEARLGLKTIRASEPGYLRTLEQAVRNGTPVLMEGLGETLDPSLDALLFKRVYEQGGRTLIDFGGGGSAIDYDPHFRLYLTTKLPNPKYLPDVCIRVNLINFTVTMQGLEEQMLGDAVAIERAELEEAKNRLIQSVANDKRKLKQYEDGILEDLENAMGNILDNQQLIDSLRKAQSTSAMLAERLAEAEKQTAEILEARRQYTPVATRASILYFVIAELSLIDPMYQYSLGWFKGFFRQVVEGCERVPDLRQHLQALTVALTEATYVTICRGLFKKDKAILSLLLGVQIQRQGRAITDAEWQFLLRPTQAVRAEDEESCPEACHWLDAKRWALLCALERQGPACEG
;
A
#
# COMPACT_ATOMS: atom_id res chain seq x y z
N VAL A 1 7.23 54.00 16.12
CA VAL A 1 6.04 53.13 15.97
C VAL A 1 6.22 52.14 14.82
N ALA A 2 6.54 52.59 13.60
CA ALA A 2 6.80 51.68 12.45
C ALA A 2 7.93 50.67 12.71
N ALA A 3 9.07 51.11 13.25
CA ALA A 3 10.19 50.23 13.61
C ALA A 3 9.82 49.14 14.63
N SER A 4 9.13 49.50 15.72
CA SER A 4 8.69 48.56 16.76
C SER A 4 7.75 47.48 16.22
N ALA A 5 6.82 47.86 15.34
CA ALA A 5 5.88 46.93 14.71
C ALA A 5 6.56 46.02 13.67
N LEU A 6 7.55 46.52 12.92
CA LEU A 6 8.34 45.71 11.99
C LEU A 6 9.23 44.70 12.73
N THR A 7 9.88 45.13 13.82
CA THR A 7 10.69 44.23 14.65
C THR A 7 9.83 43.17 15.33
N GLY A 8 8.61 43.50 15.75
CA GLY A 8 7.67 42.52 16.31
C GLY A 8 7.20 41.49 15.27
N SER A 9 6.94 41.92 14.02
CA SER A 9 6.51 41.00 12.96
C SER A 9 7.62 40.07 12.48
N LEU A 10 8.84 40.60 12.35
CA LEU A 10 10.00 39.82 11.95
C LEU A 10 10.46 38.88 13.08
N ALA A 11 10.30 39.26 14.35
CA ALA A 11 10.71 38.41 15.47
C ALA A 11 10.00 37.05 15.49
N SER A 12 8.70 36.99 15.18
CA SER A 12 8.00 35.69 15.08
C SER A 12 8.48 34.85 13.90
N GLU A 13 8.87 35.51 12.79
CA GLU A 13 9.37 34.79 11.62
C GLU A 13 10.79 34.28 11.78
N VAL A 14 11.63 35.02 12.50
CA VAL A 14 12.95 34.55 12.89
C VAL A 14 12.81 33.28 13.73
N VAL A 15 11.91 33.23 14.72
CA VAL A 15 11.67 32.00 15.51
C VAL A 15 11.24 30.83 14.62
N ARG A 16 10.30 31.05 13.69
CA ARG A 16 9.84 29.98 12.78
C ARG A 16 10.95 29.52 11.83
N TRP A 17 11.76 30.44 11.29
CA TRP A 17 12.89 30.11 10.45
C TRP A 17 13.99 29.40 11.23
N ASP A 18 14.26 29.80 12.48
CA ASP A 18 15.20 29.11 13.35
C ASP A 18 14.73 27.68 13.63
N GLU A 19 13.42 27.47 13.87
CA GLU A 19 12.83 26.14 13.98
C GLU A 19 12.95 25.33 12.69
N LEU A 20 12.69 25.95 11.53
CA LEU A 20 12.80 25.31 10.23
C LEU A 20 14.27 24.95 9.91
N VAL A 21 15.21 25.84 10.23
CA VAL A 21 16.66 25.60 10.09
C VAL A 21 17.07 24.46 11.02
N ALA A 22 16.62 24.44 12.28
CA ALA A 22 16.91 23.34 13.19
C ALA A 22 16.34 22.01 12.67
N GLN A 23 15.14 22.01 12.08
CA GLN A 23 14.56 20.84 11.42
C GLN A 23 15.38 20.40 10.20
N MET A 24 15.80 21.33 9.35
CA MET A 24 16.64 21.04 8.18
C MET A 24 18.02 20.53 8.58
N GLU A 25 18.64 21.11 9.61
CA GLU A 25 19.92 20.63 10.16
C GLU A 25 19.77 19.22 10.73
N GLY A 26 18.69 18.95 11.48
CA GLY A 26 18.36 17.62 11.96
C GLY A 26 18.21 16.62 10.81
N GLY A 27 17.43 16.97 9.79
CA GLY A 27 17.24 16.17 8.58
C GLY A 27 18.52 15.95 7.79
N THR A 28 19.42 16.94 7.74
CA THR A 28 20.72 16.83 7.07
C THR A 28 21.62 15.80 7.75
N ARG A 29 21.55 15.68 9.08
CA ARG A 29 22.30 14.67 9.85
C ARG A 29 21.80 13.26 9.58
N THR A 30 20.49 13.07 9.43
CA THR A 30 19.88 11.74 9.18
C THR A 30 19.81 11.37 7.70
N LEU A 31 19.96 12.35 6.79
CA LEU A 31 19.79 12.17 5.34
C LEU A 31 20.60 11.00 4.77
N ALA A 32 21.87 10.88 5.15
CA ALA A 32 22.72 9.79 4.66
C ALA A 32 22.19 8.40 5.06
N GLY A 33 21.74 8.26 6.30
CA GLY A 33 21.15 7.02 6.81
C GLY A 33 19.78 6.73 6.20
N ASP A 34 18.93 7.75 6.07
CA ASP A 34 17.60 7.61 5.46
C ASP A 34 17.68 7.26 3.97
N LEU A 35 18.64 7.82 3.23
CA LEU A 35 18.92 7.46 1.84
C LEU A 35 19.47 6.05 1.71
N PHE A 36 20.37 5.64 2.62
CA PHE A 36 20.90 4.28 2.65
C PHE A 36 19.79 3.25 2.89
N LEU A 37 18.95 3.46 3.91
CA LEU A 37 17.81 2.57 4.20
C LEU A 37 16.81 2.57 3.06
N SER A 38 16.45 3.75 2.53
CA SER A 38 15.61 3.89 1.35
C SER A 38 16.12 3.04 0.18
N ALA A 39 17.41 3.14 -0.15
CA ALA A 39 18.03 2.37 -1.22
C ALA A 39 18.02 0.85 -0.93
N ALA A 40 18.29 0.44 0.32
CA ALA A 40 18.22 -0.95 0.73
C ALA A 40 16.79 -1.52 0.61
N CYS A 41 15.78 -0.75 1.04
CA CYS A 41 14.37 -1.09 0.89
C CYS A 41 14.00 -1.29 -0.58
N ILE A 42 14.40 -0.35 -1.45
CA ILE A 42 14.12 -0.42 -2.90
C ILE A 42 14.79 -1.63 -3.55
N ALA A 43 16.03 -1.94 -3.15
CA ALA A 43 16.82 -2.98 -3.78
C ALA A 43 16.41 -4.40 -3.35
N TYR A 44 15.99 -4.57 -2.08
CA TYR A 44 15.85 -5.90 -1.48
C TYR A 44 14.44 -6.20 -0.95
N LEU A 45 13.70 -5.20 -0.48
CA LEU A 45 12.46 -5.46 0.28
C LEU A 45 11.21 -5.57 -0.60
N GLY A 46 11.29 -5.20 -1.88
CA GLY A 46 10.17 -5.25 -2.82
C GLY A 46 9.37 -6.57 -2.84
N PRO A 47 9.99 -7.77 -2.86
CA PRO A 47 9.25 -9.04 -2.91
C PRO A 47 8.52 -9.40 -1.60
N PHE A 48 8.87 -8.78 -0.48
CA PHE A 48 8.43 -9.23 0.84
C PHE A 48 7.14 -8.55 1.28
N THR A 49 6.49 -9.14 2.28
CA THR A 49 5.26 -8.63 2.90
C THR A 49 5.56 -7.44 3.82
N ALA A 50 4.59 -6.54 4.02
CA ALA A 50 4.77 -5.35 4.84
C ALA A 50 5.32 -5.60 6.26
N PRO A 51 4.85 -6.61 7.03
CA PRO A 51 5.41 -6.89 8.35
C PRO A 51 6.89 -7.28 8.29
N PHE A 52 7.29 -8.03 7.27
CA PHE A 52 8.69 -8.40 7.06
C PHE A 52 9.53 -7.17 6.68
N ARG A 53 9.02 -6.31 5.79
CA ARG A 53 9.71 -5.07 5.40
C ARG A 53 9.94 -4.16 6.61
N GLN A 54 8.91 -3.97 7.43
CA GLN A 54 8.99 -3.16 8.64
C GLN A 54 10.03 -3.73 9.62
N GLY A 55 9.94 -5.02 9.93
CA GLY A 55 10.91 -5.67 10.84
C GLY A 55 12.35 -5.59 10.33
N MET A 56 12.56 -5.74 9.02
CA MET A 56 13.89 -5.57 8.42
C MET A 56 14.38 -4.13 8.44
N ALA A 57 13.52 -3.15 8.14
CA ALA A 57 13.86 -1.74 8.19
C ALA A 57 14.22 -1.28 9.61
N GLU A 58 13.50 -1.75 10.62
CA GLU A 58 13.80 -1.51 12.03
C GLU A 58 15.16 -2.11 12.44
N GLN A 59 15.43 -3.36 12.06
CA GLN A 59 16.72 -4.01 12.30
C GLN A 59 17.88 -3.28 11.61
N TRP A 60 17.71 -2.89 10.35
CA TRP A 60 18.72 -2.12 9.62
C TRP A 60 18.92 -0.74 10.23
N GLY A 61 17.85 -0.05 10.63
CA GLY A 61 17.94 1.23 11.34
C GLY A 61 18.71 1.12 12.65
N ALA A 62 18.45 0.07 13.44
CA ALA A 62 19.21 -0.21 14.67
C ALA A 62 20.69 -0.47 14.38
N LEU A 63 21.01 -1.25 13.34
CA LEU A 63 22.39 -1.49 12.91
C LEU A 63 23.09 -0.20 12.46
N CYS A 64 22.41 0.66 11.71
CA CYS A 64 22.94 1.96 11.32
C CYS A 64 23.32 2.80 12.54
N ALA A 65 22.45 2.85 13.55
CA ALA A 65 22.71 3.55 14.80
C ALA A 65 23.94 2.99 15.53
N THR A 66 24.09 1.66 15.62
CA THR A 66 25.29 1.05 16.24
C THR A 66 26.59 1.34 15.49
N ARG A 67 26.51 1.63 14.19
CA ARG A 67 27.67 1.96 13.33
C ARG A 67 27.94 3.46 13.24
N GLY A 68 27.25 4.28 14.03
CA GLY A 68 27.43 5.73 14.05
C GLY A 68 26.77 6.47 12.89
N MET A 69 25.84 5.83 12.17
CA MET A 69 25.06 6.48 11.12
C MET A 69 23.69 6.88 11.67
N ALA A 70 23.42 8.18 11.68
CA ALA A 70 22.14 8.71 12.13
C ALA A 70 21.04 8.39 11.10
N VAL A 71 19.89 7.96 11.59
CA VAL A 71 18.70 7.60 10.82
C VAL A 71 17.49 8.19 11.53
N SER A 72 16.49 8.64 10.78
CA SER A 72 15.21 9.09 11.32
C SER A 72 14.49 7.96 12.07
N GLN A 73 13.93 8.25 13.24
CA GLN A 73 13.22 7.29 14.08
C GLN A 73 11.81 7.82 14.41
N PRO A 74 10.72 7.17 13.97
CA PRO A 74 10.70 5.97 13.11
C PRO A 74 11.08 6.28 11.66
N PHE A 75 11.79 5.36 11.01
CA PHE A 75 12.06 5.45 9.57
C PHE A 75 10.79 5.11 8.77
N ALA A 76 10.44 5.96 7.80
CA ALA A 76 9.30 5.75 6.91
C ALA A 76 9.70 5.98 5.45
N LEU A 77 9.72 4.90 4.66
CA LEU A 77 10.11 4.93 3.24
C LEU A 77 9.29 5.94 2.43
N VAL A 78 7.97 6.00 2.70
CA VAL A 78 7.06 6.91 2.01
C VAL A 78 7.39 8.37 2.31
N ALA A 79 7.69 8.71 3.57
CA ALA A 79 8.04 10.07 3.95
C ALA A 79 9.40 10.50 3.36
N ALA A 80 10.33 9.56 3.19
CA ALA A 80 11.66 9.83 2.65
C ALA A 80 11.65 10.08 1.13
N LEU A 81 10.73 9.45 0.38
CA LEU A 81 10.80 9.40 -1.10
C LEU A 81 9.57 9.94 -1.83
N ALA A 82 8.45 10.14 -1.14
CA ALA A 82 7.22 10.66 -1.74
C ALA A 82 6.82 11.99 -1.14
N THR A 83 6.39 12.90 -2.01
CA THR A 83 5.78 14.16 -1.59
C THR A 83 4.29 13.99 -1.31
N PRO A 84 3.68 14.81 -0.42
CA PRO A 84 2.24 14.77 -0.18
C PRO A 84 1.39 14.94 -1.45
N ILE A 85 1.91 15.68 -2.44
CA ILE A 85 1.25 15.88 -3.74
C ILE A 85 1.21 14.56 -4.53
N GLN A 86 2.33 13.84 -4.60
CA GLN A 86 2.39 12.53 -5.28
C GLN A 86 1.46 11.50 -4.63
N LEU A 87 1.44 11.42 -3.29
CA LEU A 87 0.54 10.53 -2.57
C LEU A 87 -0.93 10.78 -2.94
N ARG A 88 -1.30 12.05 -3.09
CA ARG A 88 -2.65 12.44 -3.51
C ARG A 88 -2.93 12.08 -4.97
N GLU A 89 -1.99 12.30 -5.87
CA GLU A 89 -2.15 11.91 -7.28
C GLU A 89 -2.38 10.41 -7.42
N TRP A 90 -1.63 9.59 -6.66
CA TRP A 90 -1.82 8.15 -6.64
C TRP A 90 -3.21 7.75 -6.11
N ALA A 91 -3.69 8.41 -5.06
CA ALA A 91 -5.04 8.18 -4.53
C ALA A 91 -6.13 8.49 -5.59
N ILE A 92 -5.99 9.59 -6.33
CA ILE A 92 -6.90 9.96 -7.44
C ILE A 92 -6.84 8.91 -8.57
N GLN A 93 -5.66 8.34 -8.81
CA GLN A 93 -5.42 7.26 -9.76
C GLN A 93 -5.85 5.87 -9.22
N THR A 94 -6.66 5.85 -8.16
CA THR A 94 -7.24 4.66 -7.53
C THR A 94 -6.26 3.72 -6.84
N LEU A 95 -5.08 4.21 -6.48
CA LEU A 95 -4.25 3.52 -5.50
C LEU A 95 -4.89 3.68 -4.11
N PRO A 96 -5.04 2.61 -3.33
CA PRO A 96 -5.43 2.72 -1.93
C PRO A 96 -4.42 3.53 -1.12
N THR A 97 -4.91 4.18 -0.07
CA THR A 97 -4.10 5.05 0.81
C THR A 97 -3.50 4.31 2.00
N ASP A 98 -3.52 2.98 2.01
CA ASP A 98 -2.87 2.19 3.05
C ASP A 98 -1.35 2.22 2.89
N THR A 99 -0.63 2.02 4.00
CA THR A 99 0.83 2.13 4.06
C THR A 99 1.53 1.18 3.08
N THR A 100 1.03 -0.04 2.91
CA THR A 100 1.63 -1.04 2.02
C THR A 100 1.49 -0.64 0.55
N SER A 101 0.30 -0.17 0.16
CA SER A 101 0.06 0.32 -1.20
C SER A 101 0.91 1.55 -1.52
N LEU A 102 1.07 2.49 -0.57
CA LEU A 102 1.91 3.68 -0.75
C LEU A 102 3.40 3.33 -0.87
N GLU A 103 3.91 2.41 -0.04
CA GLU A 103 5.28 1.91 -0.16
C GLU A 103 5.50 1.22 -1.51
N ASN A 104 4.57 0.39 -1.95
CA ASN A 104 4.65 -0.28 -3.24
C ASN A 104 4.66 0.73 -4.40
N ALA A 105 3.88 1.82 -4.30
CA ALA A 105 3.91 2.89 -5.29
C ALA A 105 5.24 3.64 -5.32
N VAL A 106 5.88 3.87 -4.16
CA VAL A 106 7.25 4.41 -4.09
C VAL A 106 8.23 3.48 -4.79
N LEU A 107 8.18 2.17 -4.51
CA LEU A 107 9.05 1.19 -5.15
C LEU A 107 8.88 1.19 -6.69
N VAL A 108 7.64 1.26 -7.17
CA VAL A 108 7.35 1.33 -8.61
C VAL A 108 7.89 2.63 -9.22
N THR A 109 7.56 3.77 -8.63
CA THR A 109 7.94 5.08 -9.19
C THR A 109 9.45 5.33 -9.17
N VAL A 110 10.16 4.88 -8.14
CA VAL A 110 11.62 4.96 -8.14
C VAL A 110 12.22 4.02 -9.20
N SER A 111 11.65 2.83 -9.39
CA SER A 111 12.08 1.90 -10.45
C SER A 111 11.86 2.46 -11.86
N MET A 112 10.94 3.42 -12.02
CA MET A 112 10.68 4.15 -13.28
C MET A 112 11.64 5.30 -13.57
N SER A 113 12.42 5.75 -12.60
CA SER A 113 13.37 6.84 -12.82
C SER A 113 14.37 6.43 -13.93
N PRO A 114 14.77 7.34 -14.82
CA PRO A 114 15.82 7.08 -15.81
C PRO A 114 17.12 6.58 -15.18
N LYS A 115 17.36 6.92 -13.91
CA LYS A 115 18.53 6.49 -13.12
C LYS A 115 18.41 5.09 -12.53
N SER A 116 17.21 4.48 -12.54
CA SER A 116 17.01 3.11 -12.08
C SER A 116 17.60 2.11 -13.06
N ARG A 117 18.23 1.06 -12.54
CA ARG A 117 18.81 -0.03 -13.36
C ARG A 117 17.79 -1.11 -13.75
N ARG A 118 16.68 -1.24 -13.03
CA ARG A 118 15.73 -2.36 -13.18
C ARG A 118 14.30 -1.86 -13.36
N TRP A 119 13.53 -2.56 -14.17
CA TRP A 119 12.10 -2.34 -14.34
C TRP A 119 11.30 -3.09 -13.25
N PRO A 120 10.18 -2.55 -12.77
CA PRO A 120 9.35 -3.18 -11.76
C PRO A 120 8.52 -4.32 -12.37
N LEU A 121 8.52 -5.45 -11.66
CA LEU A 121 7.62 -6.56 -11.89
C LEU A 121 6.70 -6.71 -10.68
N LEU A 122 5.41 -6.42 -10.89
CA LEU A 122 4.40 -6.45 -9.85
C LEU A 122 3.78 -7.85 -9.77
N ILE A 123 3.86 -8.44 -8.57
CA ILE A 123 3.07 -9.60 -8.20
C ILE A 123 1.70 -9.07 -7.79
N ASP A 124 0.74 -9.08 -8.71
CA ASP A 124 -0.55 -8.41 -8.58
C ASP A 124 -1.71 -9.37 -8.97
N PRO A 125 -1.99 -10.40 -8.14
CA PRO A 125 -3.05 -11.36 -8.42
C PRO A 125 -4.44 -10.72 -8.51
N GLN A 126 -4.69 -9.62 -7.79
CA GLN A 126 -5.98 -8.91 -7.80
C GLN A 126 -6.11 -7.82 -8.87
N GLY A 127 -5.03 -7.50 -9.61
CA GLY A 127 -5.02 -6.48 -10.67
C GLY A 127 -5.16 -5.04 -10.16
N GLN A 128 -4.78 -4.76 -8.90
CA GLN A 128 -4.88 -3.43 -8.31
C GLN A 128 -3.78 -2.51 -8.84
N GLY A 129 -2.53 -2.99 -8.86
CA GLY A 129 -1.39 -2.26 -9.40
C GLY A 129 -1.53 -2.01 -10.89
N GLN A 130 -2.03 -2.99 -11.64
CA GLN A 130 -2.37 -2.87 -13.06
C GLN A 130 -3.32 -1.68 -13.31
N LYS A 131 -4.46 -1.63 -12.59
CA LYS A 131 -5.45 -0.54 -12.72
C LYS A 131 -4.87 0.83 -12.37
N TRP A 132 -4.06 0.89 -11.32
CA TRP A 132 -3.39 2.12 -10.91
C TRP A 132 -2.42 2.62 -12.00
N ILE A 133 -1.54 1.75 -12.52
CA ILE A 133 -0.58 2.11 -13.59
C ILE A 133 -1.33 2.57 -14.84
N THR A 134 -2.42 1.88 -15.23
CA THR A 134 -3.24 2.29 -16.37
C THR A 134 -3.78 3.71 -16.23
N LYS A 135 -4.21 4.11 -15.03
CA LYS A 135 -4.70 5.49 -14.79
C LYS A 135 -3.56 6.50 -14.66
N MET A 136 -2.45 6.11 -14.03
CA MET A 136 -1.29 6.97 -13.83
C MET A 136 -0.67 7.38 -15.17
N GLU A 137 -0.50 6.42 -16.09
CA GLU A 137 0.14 6.62 -17.39
C GLU A 137 -0.86 6.93 -18.51
N ALA A 138 -2.15 7.10 -18.20
CA ALA A 138 -3.20 7.35 -19.19
C ALA A 138 -2.92 8.58 -20.06
N ARG A 139 -2.39 9.65 -19.46
CA ARG A 139 -2.05 10.89 -20.18
C ARG A 139 -0.88 10.74 -21.15
N LEU A 140 -0.02 9.74 -20.92
CA LEU A 140 1.16 9.44 -21.75
C LEU A 140 0.87 8.36 -22.81
N GLY A 141 -0.38 7.90 -22.91
CA GLY A 141 -0.79 6.95 -23.94
C GLY A 141 -0.28 5.52 -23.70
N LEU A 142 -0.33 5.06 -22.45
CA LEU A 142 0.08 3.69 -22.05
C LEU A 142 -0.43 2.62 -23.01
N LYS A 143 0.50 1.79 -23.52
CA LYS A 143 0.16 0.60 -24.29
C LYS A 143 0.18 -0.64 -23.41
N THR A 144 -0.95 -1.33 -23.34
CA THR A 144 -1.05 -2.64 -22.68
C THR A 144 -0.79 -3.74 -23.71
N ILE A 145 0.11 -4.66 -23.41
CA ILE A 145 0.46 -5.80 -24.28
C ILE A 145 0.53 -7.10 -23.47
N ARG A 146 0.33 -8.24 -24.14
CA ARG A 146 0.55 -9.56 -23.54
C ARG A 146 1.63 -10.32 -24.31
N ALA A 147 2.47 -11.06 -23.59
CA ALA A 147 3.49 -11.92 -24.22
C ALA A 147 2.89 -13.01 -25.12
N SER A 148 1.61 -13.34 -24.94
CA SER A 148 0.87 -14.29 -25.78
C SER A 148 0.38 -13.70 -27.11
N GLU A 149 0.40 -12.37 -27.28
CA GLU A 149 -0.14 -11.72 -28.47
C GLU A 149 0.87 -11.77 -29.64
N PRO A 150 0.42 -12.15 -30.86
CA PRO A 150 1.30 -12.16 -32.02
C PRO A 150 1.76 -10.73 -32.33
N GLY A 151 3.07 -10.53 -32.45
CA GLY A 151 3.64 -9.22 -32.78
C GLY A 151 3.82 -8.26 -31.61
N TYR A 152 3.68 -8.72 -30.35
CA TYR A 152 3.91 -7.87 -29.17
C TYR A 152 5.30 -7.20 -29.19
N LEU A 153 6.33 -7.91 -29.68
CA LEU A 153 7.70 -7.38 -29.83
C LEU A 153 7.76 -6.17 -30.76
N ARG A 154 6.99 -6.17 -31.87
CA ARG A 154 6.93 -5.04 -32.80
C ARG A 154 6.26 -3.82 -32.16
N THR A 155 5.19 -4.05 -31.40
CA THR A 155 4.52 -2.99 -30.64
C THR A 155 5.45 -2.40 -29.59
N LEU A 156 6.24 -3.25 -28.94
CA LEU A 156 7.23 -2.86 -27.94
C LEU A 156 8.40 -2.08 -28.57
N GLU A 157 8.95 -2.54 -29.70
CA GLU A 157 9.96 -1.81 -30.48
C GLU A 157 9.50 -0.39 -30.83
N GLN A 158 8.26 -0.24 -31.30
CA GLN A 158 7.70 1.08 -31.62
C GLN A 158 7.52 1.95 -30.38
N ALA A 159 7.13 1.36 -29.25
CA ALA A 159 6.97 2.09 -27.99
C ALA A 159 8.32 2.59 -27.45
N VAL A 160 9.38 1.77 -27.55
CA VAL A 160 10.75 2.14 -27.17
C VAL A 160 11.26 3.33 -27.99
N ARG A 161 11.04 3.32 -29.30
CA ARG A 161 11.42 4.44 -30.19
C ARG A 161 10.68 5.74 -29.89
N ASN A 162 9.43 5.65 -29.47
CA ASN A 162 8.55 6.80 -29.28
C ASN A 162 8.45 7.25 -27.80
N GLY A 163 9.18 6.61 -26.88
CA GLY A 163 9.07 6.90 -25.45
C GLY A 163 7.69 6.60 -24.84
N THR A 164 6.87 5.77 -25.50
CA THR A 164 5.52 5.45 -25.02
C THR A 164 5.61 4.43 -23.87
N PRO A 165 4.97 4.66 -22.71
CA PRO A 165 5.00 3.70 -21.63
C PRO A 165 4.27 2.41 -22.02
N VAL A 166 4.78 1.26 -21.57
CA VAL A 166 4.23 -0.07 -21.86
C VAL A 166 3.97 -0.84 -20.57
N LEU A 167 2.78 -1.44 -20.50
CA LEU A 167 2.38 -2.40 -19.47
C LEU A 167 2.28 -3.79 -20.08
N MET A 168 3.18 -4.69 -19.70
CA MET A 168 3.17 -6.08 -20.12
C MET A 168 2.46 -6.94 -19.06
N GLU A 169 1.35 -7.57 -19.46
CA GLU A 169 0.49 -8.34 -18.57
C GLU A 169 0.74 -9.84 -18.63
N GLY A 170 0.46 -10.51 -17.50
CA GLY A 170 0.29 -11.95 -17.45
C GLY A 170 1.59 -12.72 -17.59
N LEU A 171 2.70 -12.15 -17.11
CA LEU A 171 3.99 -12.81 -17.15
C LEU A 171 4.01 -14.03 -16.23
N GLY A 172 4.57 -15.13 -16.75
CA GLY A 172 4.83 -16.33 -15.97
C GLY A 172 6.09 -16.21 -15.11
N GLU A 173 6.60 -17.36 -14.68
CA GLU A 173 7.84 -17.46 -13.90
C GLU A 173 9.10 -17.33 -14.80
N THR A 174 8.95 -17.59 -16.10
CA THR A 174 10.02 -17.46 -17.10
C THR A 174 9.77 -16.23 -17.99
N LEU A 175 10.79 -15.39 -18.13
CA LEU A 175 10.77 -14.24 -19.04
C LEU A 175 11.41 -14.61 -20.38
N ASP A 176 10.80 -14.13 -21.47
CA ASP A 176 11.30 -14.32 -22.84
C ASP A 176 12.68 -13.65 -23.02
N PRO A 177 13.73 -14.39 -23.44
CA PRO A 177 15.07 -13.84 -23.65
C PRO A 177 15.13 -12.68 -24.65
N SER A 178 14.16 -12.55 -25.56
CA SER A 178 14.07 -11.42 -26.48
C SER A 178 13.91 -10.06 -25.76
N LEU A 179 13.49 -10.07 -24.49
CA LEU A 179 13.37 -8.88 -23.64
C LEU A 179 14.68 -8.48 -22.95
N ASP A 180 15.72 -9.33 -22.97
CA ASP A 180 16.91 -9.14 -22.14
C ASP A 180 17.61 -7.80 -22.38
N ALA A 181 17.69 -7.33 -23.62
CA ALA A 181 18.28 -6.03 -23.92
C ALA A 181 17.57 -4.88 -23.20
N LEU A 182 16.23 -4.91 -23.16
CA LEU A 182 15.41 -3.94 -22.42
C LEU A 182 15.51 -4.12 -20.91
N LEU A 183 15.46 -5.37 -20.42
CA LEU A 183 15.50 -5.67 -18.99
C LEU A 183 16.83 -5.25 -18.36
N PHE A 184 17.94 -5.49 -19.04
CA PHE A 184 19.26 -5.04 -18.62
C PHE A 184 19.57 -3.59 -18.97
N LYS A 185 18.67 -2.90 -19.69
CA LYS A 185 18.88 -1.54 -20.22
C LYS A 185 20.23 -1.40 -20.93
N ARG A 186 20.55 -2.32 -21.86
CA ARG A 186 21.81 -2.35 -22.64
C ARG A 186 21.83 -1.27 -23.71
N VAL A 187 21.71 -0.02 -23.28
CA VAL A 187 21.67 1.17 -24.11
C VAL A 187 23.10 1.67 -24.33
N TYR A 188 23.41 2.09 -25.54
CA TYR A 188 24.72 2.63 -25.90
C TYR A 188 24.55 3.86 -26.80
N GLU A 189 25.54 4.75 -26.78
CA GLU A 189 25.55 5.93 -27.65
C GLU A 189 26.41 5.66 -28.89
N GLN A 190 25.85 5.90 -30.07
CA GLN A 190 26.57 5.80 -31.34
C GLN A 190 26.18 6.98 -32.23
N GLY A 191 27.18 7.78 -32.63
CA GLY A 191 26.95 8.92 -33.52
C GLY A 191 25.99 9.99 -32.96
N GLY A 192 26.00 10.22 -31.64
CA GLY A 192 25.11 11.18 -30.98
C GLY A 192 23.66 10.72 -30.81
N ARG A 193 23.36 9.45 -31.12
CA ARG A 193 22.06 8.83 -30.88
C ARG A 193 22.18 7.78 -29.79
N THR A 194 21.16 7.69 -28.96
CA THR A 194 21.00 6.65 -27.93
C THR A 194 20.30 5.45 -28.57
N LEU A 195 20.98 4.32 -28.64
CA LEU A 195 20.52 3.10 -29.32
C LEU A 195 20.43 1.92 -28.35
N ILE A 196 19.58 0.95 -28.69
CA ILE A 196 19.48 -0.33 -28.00
C ILE A 196 19.34 -1.48 -29.00
N ASP A 197 20.06 -2.58 -28.75
CA ASP A 197 19.97 -3.80 -29.55
C ASP A 197 18.74 -4.60 -29.17
N PHE A 198 17.59 -4.27 -29.77
CA PHE A 198 16.30 -4.88 -29.44
C PHE A 198 15.63 -5.48 -30.68
N GLY A 199 15.03 -6.67 -30.52
CA GLY A 199 14.41 -7.43 -31.61
C GLY A 199 15.32 -8.55 -32.12
N GLY A 200 14.76 -9.75 -32.29
CA GLY A 200 15.48 -11.01 -32.62
C GLY A 200 16.25 -11.03 -33.96
N GLY A 201 16.37 -9.90 -34.66
CA GLY A 201 17.17 -9.73 -35.88
C GLY A 201 18.45 -8.89 -35.71
N GLY A 202 18.82 -8.48 -34.50
CA GLY A 202 20.06 -7.70 -34.26
C GLY A 202 20.01 -6.27 -34.80
N SER A 203 18.82 -5.69 -34.92
CA SER A 203 18.64 -4.33 -35.42
C SER A 203 18.68 -3.34 -34.26
N ALA A 204 19.66 -2.44 -34.26
CA ALA A 204 19.72 -1.33 -33.31
C ALA A 204 18.53 -0.39 -33.55
N ILE A 205 17.80 -0.07 -32.49
CA ILE A 205 16.69 0.89 -32.54
C ILE A 205 16.99 2.13 -31.70
N ASP A 206 16.46 3.28 -32.11
CA ASP A 206 16.52 4.49 -31.30
C ASP A 206 15.81 4.24 -29.96
N TYR A 207 16.47 4.62 -28.86
CA TYR A 207 15.97 4.49 -27.51
C TYR A 207 15.60 5.86 -26.95
N ASP A 208 14.34 6.05 -26.60
CA ASP A 208 13.90 7.26 -25.92
C ASP A 208 14.13 7.16 -24.40
N PRO A 209 14.87 8.11 -23.77
CA PRO A 209 15.12 8.12 -22.32
C PRO A 209 13.86 8.18 -21.44
N HIS A 210 12.72 8.60 -21.97
CA HIS A 210 11.43 8.68 -21.26
C HIS A 210 10.62 7.39 -21.34
N PHE A 211 11.08 6.39 -22.12
CA PHE A 211 10.43 5.09 -22.19
C PHE A 211 10.32 4.44 -20.79
N ARG A 212 9.16 3.84 -20.51
CA ARG A 212 8.87 3.15 -19.24
C ARG A 212 8.27 1.78 -19.50
N LEU A 213 8.77 0.76 -18.82
CA LEU A 213 8.28 -0.61 -18.91
C LEU A 213 7.76 -1.08 -17.54
N TYR A 214 6.50 -1.50 -17.50
CA TYR A 214 5.85 -2.11 -16.35
C TYR A 214 5.56 -3.58 -16.66
N LEU A 215 5.88 -4.46 -15.71
CA LEU A 215 5.67 -5.90 -15.84
C LEU A 215 4.69 -6.34 -14.75
N THR A 216 3.70 -7.16 -15.08
CA THR A 216 2.76 -7.70 -14.07
C THR A 216 2.55 -9.20 -14.21
N THR A 217 2.36 -9.87 -13.08
CA THR A 217 1.93 -11.27 -13.03
C THR A 217 0.67 -11.40 -12.18
N LYS A 218 -0.21 -12.33 -12.58
CA LYS A 218 -1.39 -12.72 -11.81
C LYS A 218 -1.12 -13.90 -10.88
N LEU A 219 0.08 -14.48 -10.92
CA LEU A 219 0.45 -15.57 -10.04
C LEU A 219 0.57 -15.03 -8.61
N PRO A 220 -0.13 -15.62 -7.62
CA PRO A 220 -0.12 -15.08 -6.25
C PRO A 220 1.21 -15.32 -5.53
N ASN A 221 1.91 -16.42 -5.85
CA ASN A 221 3.20 -16.75 -5.26
C ASN A 221 4.13 -17.41 -6.31
N PRO A 222 4.64 -16.63 -7.28
CA PRO A 222 5.52 -17.14 -8.33
C PRO A 222 6.90 -17.49 -7.79
N LYS A 223 7.46 -18.62 -8.22
CA LYS A 223 8.81 -19.08 -7.88
C LYS A 223 9.80 -18.64 -8.94
N TYR A 224 10.18 -17.37 -8.89
CA TYR A 224 11.18 -16.82 -9.80
C TYR A 224 12.58 -17.40 -9.55
N LEU A 225 13.25 -17.78 -10.63
CA LEU A 225 14.66 -18.14 -10.60
C LEU A 225 15.52 -16.89 -10.30
N PRO A 226 16.71 -17.03 -9.68
CA PRO A 226 17.60 -15.90 -9.39
C PRO A 226 17.89 -15.03 -10.61
N ASP A 227 17.96 -15.64 -11.78
CA ASP A 227 18.15 -14.97 -13.08
C ASP A 227 17.04 -13.95 -13.41
N VAL A 228 15.79 -14.19 -13.00
CA VAL A 228 14.71 -13.19 -13.13
C VAL A 228 14.91 -12.07 -12.10
N CYS A 229 15.22 -12.43 -10.85
CA CYS A 229 15.37 -11.48 -9.74
C CYS A 229 16.50 -10.45 -9.96
N ILE A 230 17.53 -10.77 -10.76
CA ILE A 230 18.59 -9.82 -11.10
C ILE A 230 18.20 -8.84 -12.22
N ARG A 231 17.26 -9.24 -13.09
CA ARG A 231 16.79 -8.50 -14.28
C ARG A 231 15.71 -7.48 -13.94
N VAL A 232 14.84 -7.78 -12.99
CA VAL A 232 13.69 -6.94 -12.62
C VAL A 232 13.71 -6.57 -11.14
N ASN A 233 13.03 -5.49 -10.78
CA ASN A 233 12.72 -5.18 -9.40
C ASN A 233 11.38 -5.82 -9.05
N LEU A 234 11.41 -6.93 -8.32
CA LEU A 234 10.20 -7.64 -7.89
C LEU A 234 9.49 -6.86 -6.78
N ILE A 235 8.21 -6.58 -6.97
CA ILE A 235 7.38 -5.82 -6.02
C ILE A 235 6.12 -6.62 -5.72
N ASN A 236 5.95 -6.97 -4.45
CA ASN A 236 4.76 -7.65 -3.97
C ASN A 236 3.61 -6.65 -3.85
N PHE A 237 2.70 -6.67 -4.81
CA PHE A 237 1.51 -5.83 -4.89
C PHE A 237 0.25 -6.58 -4.44
N THR A 238 0.40 -7.74 -3.80
CA THR A 238 -0.71 -8.53 -3.29
C THR A 238 -1.49 -7.73 -2.25
N VAL A 239 -2.81 -7.69 -2.41
CA VAL A 239 -3.70 -7.01 -1.46
C VAL A 239 -3.63 -7.74 -0.12
N THR A 240 -3.39 -6.99 0.96
CA THR A 240 -3.36 -7.51 2.33
C THR A 240 -4.75 -7.44 2.98
N MET A 241 -4.96 -8.24 4.02
CA MET A 241 -6.22 -8.21 4.80
C MET A 241 -6.52 -6.83 5.38
N GLN A 242 -5.50 -6.18 5.95
CA GLN A 242 -5.61 -4.83 6.50
C GLN A 242 -5.82 -3.78 5.39
N GLY A 243 -5.12 -3.91 4.26
CA GLY A 243 -5.29 -2.99 3.12
C GLY A 243 -6.69 -3.07 2.52
N LEU A 244 -7.25 -4.28 2.41
CA LEU A 244 -8.62 -4.46 1.96
C LEU A 244 -9.64 -3.96 2.99
N GLU A 245 -9.39 -4.16 4.28
CA GLU A 245 -10.24 -3.64 5.34
C GLU A 245 -10.37 -2.10 5.26
N GLU A 246 -9.26 -1.35 5.11
CA GLU A 246 -9.34 0.11 4.97
C GLU A 246 -10.10 0.52 3.68
N GLN A 247 -9.95 -0.25 2.60
CA GLN A 247 -10.73 -0.02 1.38
C GLN A 247 -12.23 -0.26 1.58
N MET A 248 -12.59 -1.37 2.25
CA MET A 248 -13.99 -1.71 2.54
C MET A 248 -14.61 -0.71 3.52
N LEU A 249 -13.81 -0.17 4.45
CA LEU A 249 -14.22 0.89 5.35
C LEU A 249 -14.56 2.17 4.58
N GLY A 250 -13.70 2.57 3.64
CA GLY A 250 -13.98 3.69 2.74
C GLY A 250 -15.27 3.49 1.95
N ASP A 251 -15.44 2.31 1.34
CA ASP A 251 -16.65 1.98 0.57
C ASP A 251 -17.92 1.96 1.46
N ALA A 252 -17.86 1.40 2.68
CA ALA A 252 -18.97 1.36 3.61
C ALA A 252 -19.40 2.77 4.05
N VAL A 253 -18.44 3.59 4.46
CA VAL A 253 -18.71 4.97 4.91
C VAL A 253 -19.24 5.82 3.77
N ALA A 254 -18.73 5.66 2.54
CA ALA A 254 -19.22 6.38 1.37
C ALA A 254 -20.71 6.11 1.08
N ILE A 255 -21.20 4.90 1.37
CA ILE A 255 -22.60 4.52 1.16
C ILE A 255 -23.47 4.94 2.34
N GLU A 256 -23.03 4.67 3.56
CA GLU A 256 -23.81 4.88 4.79
C GLU A 256 -23.85 6.35 5.20
N ARG A 257 -22.73 7.05 5.07
CA ARG A 257 -22.55 8.46 5.46
C ARG A 257 -21.70 9.20 4.42
N ALA A 258 -22.26 9.37 3.23
CA ALA A 258 -21.63 10.13 2.14
C ALA A 258 -21.14 11.51 2.59
N GLU A 259 -21.88 12.20 3.46
CA GLU A 259 -21.50 13.50 4.02
C GLU A 259 -20.16 13.48 4.78
N LEU A 260 -19.85 12.39 5.51
CA LEU A 260 -18.57 12.26 6.21
C LEU A 260 -17.40 12.09 5.22
N GLU A 261 -17.60 11.32 4.16
CA GLU A 261 -16.58 11.10 3.15
C GLU A 261 -16.36 12.36 2.28
N GLU A 262 -17.43 13.09 1.99
CA GLU A 262 -17.35 14.41 1.37
C GLU A 262 -16.65 15.42 2.28
N ALA A 263 -16.98 15.45 3.58
CA ALA A 263 -16.32 16.33 4.55
C ALA A 263 -14.83 16.02 4.64
N LYS A 264 -14.44 14.73 4.69
CA LYS A 264 -13.04 14.29 4.64
C LYS A 264 -12.35 14.80 3.38
N ASN A 265 -12.96 14.60 2.22
CA ASN A 265 -12.38 14.99 0.94
C ASN A 265 -12.26 16.52 0.82
N ARG A 266 -13.24 17.29 1.28
CA ARG A 266 -13.19 18.76 1.32
C ARG A 266 -12.11 19.25 2.28
N LEU A 267 -12.01 18.66 3.46
CA LEU A 267 -11.02 19.03 4.48
C LEU A 267 -9.59 18.78 3.98
N ILE A 268 -9.34 17.60 3.42
CA ILE A 268 -8.05 17.26 2.80
C ILE A 268 -7.68 18.26 1.69
N GLN A 269 -8.66 18.68 0.87
CA GLN A 269 -8.43 19.68 -0.17
C GLN A 269 -8.12 21.06 0.41
N SER A 270 -8.83 21.49 1.46
CA SER A 270 -8.57 22.76 2.16
C SER A 270 -7.18 22.76 2.76
N VAL A 271 -6.83 21.74 3.55
CA VAL A 271 -5.52 21.60 4.19
C VAL A 271 -4.39 21.65 3.17
N ALA A 272 -4.53 20.97 2.03
CA ALA A 272 -3.51 21.00 0.98
C ALA A 272 -3.37 22.40 0.35
N ASN A 273 -4.49 23.09 0.09
CA ASN A 273 -4.47 24.44 -0.45
C ASN A 273 -3.91 25.46 0.56
N ASP A 274 -4.24 25.31 1.84
CA ASP A 274 -3.79 26.17 2.92
C ASP A 274 -2.29 25.98 3.17
N LYS A 275 -1.78 24.73 3.17
CA LYS A 275 -0.33 24.47 3.20
C LYS A 275 0.41 25.06 2.00
N ARG A 276 -0.18 24.99 0.80
CA ARG A 276 0.42 25.59 -0.41
C ARG A 276 0.48 27.11 -0.32
N LYS A 277 -0.60 27.75 0.11
CA LYS A 277 -0.67 29.21 0.29
C LYS A 277 0.27 29.68 1.38
N LEU A 278 0.35 28.95 2.50
CA LEU A 278 1.30 29.24 3.57
C LEU A 278 2.72 29.31 3.02
N LYS A 279 3.14 28.29 2.26
CA LYS A 279 4.45 28.27 1.61
C LYS A 279 4.64 29.41 0.61
N GLN A 280 3.62 29.74 -0.18
CA GLN A 280 3.69 30.88 -1.11
C GLN A 280 3.86 32.23 -0.38
N TYR A 281 3.21 32.41 0.78
CA TYR A 281 3.41 33.60 1.60
C TYR A 281 4.80 33.61 2.25
N GLU A 282 5.32 32.45 2.67
CA GLU A 282 6.69 32.29 3.17
C GLU A 282 7.73 32.68 2.11
N ASP A 283 7.62 32.09 0.92
CA ASP A 283 8.51 32.35 -0.21
C ASP A 283 8.40 33.83 -0.64
N GLY A 284 7.20 34.40 -0.65
CA GLY A 284 6.96 35.81 -0.96
C GLY A 284 7.56 36.78 0.07
N ILE A 285 7.50 36.47 1.37
CA ILE A 285 8.18 37.25 2.43
C ILE A 285 9.69 37.27 2.18
N LEU A 286 10.28 36.13 1.79
CA LEU A 286 11.71 36.03 1.50
C LEU A 286 12.09 36.84 0.26
N GLU A 287 11.30 36.75 -0.81
CA GLU A 287 11.50 37.53 -2.05
C GLU A 287 11.35 39.05 -1.80
N ASP A 288 10.35 39.46 -1.03
CA ASP A 288 10.11 40.85 -0.62
C ASP A 288 11.29 41.41 0.20
N LEU A 289 11.89 40.59 1.08
CA LEU A 289 13.07 40.95 1.87
C LEU A 289 14.36 40.96 1.04
N GLU A 290 14.53 40.03 0.11
CA GLU A 290 15.69 39.96 -0.80
C GLU A 290 15.74 41.18 -1.73
N ASN A 291 14.58 41.59 -2.26
CA ASN A 291 14.45 42.73 -3.17
C ASN A 291 14.50 44.10 -2.46
N ALA A 292 14.45 44.13 -1.13
CA ALA A 292 14.50 45.36 -0.35
C ALA A 292 15.90 45.98 -0.35
N MET A 293 16.22 46.80 -1.36
CA MET A 293 17.44 47.61 -1.39
C MET A 293 17.25 48.95 -0.67
N GLY A 294 18.10 49.26 0.32
CA GLY A 294 18.11 50.53 1.05
C GLY A 294 17.52 50.45 2.46
N ASN A 295 17.06 51.58 3.01
CA ASN A 295 16.47 51.63 4.35
C ASN A 295 15.05 51.03 4.34
N ILE A 296 14.93 49.79 4.85
CA ILE A 296 13.69 48.99 4.90
C ILE A 296 12.55 49.76 5.62
N LEU A 297 12.90 50.65 6.55
CA LEU A 297 11.94 51.47 7.29
C LEU A 297 11.23 52.53 6.43
N ASP A 298 11.82 52.91 5.29
CA ASP A 298 11.25 53.92 4.38
C ASP A 298 10.34 53.29 3.31
N ASN A 299 10.37 51.97 3.15
CA ASN A 299 9.55 51.25 2.19
C ASN A 299 8.19 50.86 2.80
N GLN A 300 7.28 51.83 2.89
CA GLN A 300 5.95 51.64 3.45
C GLN A 300 5.17 50.48 2.80
N GLN A 301 5.35 50.28 1.48
CA GLN A 301 4.67 49.21 0.72
C GLN A 301 5.14 47.82 1.16
N LEU A 302 6.44 47.65 1.40
CA LEU A 302 7.02 46.42 1.94
C LEU A 302 6.49 46.12 3.35
N ILE A 303 6.42 47.13 4.22
CA ILE A 303 5.91 46.98 5.59
C ILE A 303 4.44 46.51 5.59
N ASP A 304 3.62 47.08 4.71
CA ASP A 304 2.21 46.71 4.59
C ASP A 304 2.02 45.32 3.94
N SER A 305 2.84 44.96 2.95
CA SER A 305 2.87 43.61 2.35
C SER A 305 3.23 42.55 3.40
N LEU A 306 4.31 42.75 4.14
CA LEU A 306 4.79 41.85 5.19
C LEU A 306 3.75 41.64 6.30
N ARG A 307 3.10 42.72 6.78
CA ARG A 307 2.04 42.61 7.79
C ARG A 307 0.84 41.81 7.29
N LYS A 308 0.46 42.01 6.03
CA LYS A 308 -0.66 41.29 5.41
C LYS A 308 -0.31 39.81 5.23
N ALA A 309 0.89 39.49 4.76
CA ALA A 309 1.39 38.13 4.61
C ALA A 309 1.48 37.40 5.96
N GLN A 310 1.99 38.08 6.99
CA GLN A 310 2.12 37.53 8.34
C GLN A 310 0.75 37.26 8.99
N SER A 311 -0.16 38.23 8.97
CA SER A 311 -1.52 38.07 9.52
C SER A 311 -2.27 36.93 8.82
N THR A 312 -2.13 36.82 7.50
CA THR A 312 -2.73 35.73 6.72
C THR A 312 -2.08 34.38 7.06
N SER A 313 -0.76 34.32 7.25
CA SER A 313 -0.05 33.09 7.62
C SER A 313 -0.44 32.59 9.01
N ALA A 314 -0.58 33.50 10.00
CA ALA A 314 -1.06 33.15 11.34
C ALA A 314 -2.50 32.60 11.31
N MET A 315 -3.39 33.23 10.54
CA MET A 315 -4.76 32.74 10.34
C MET A 315 -4.77 31.35 9.67
N LEU A 316 -3.89 31.12 8.68
CA LEU A 316 -3.77 29.82 8.02
C LEU A 316 -3.24 28.74 8.97
N ALA A 317 -2.29 29.07 9.84
CA ALA A 317 -1.76 28.15 10.84
C ALA A 317 -2.85 27.73 11.85
N GLU A 318 -3.67 28.66 12.33
CA GLU A 318 -4.81 28.36 13.20
C GLU A 318 -5.83 27.44 12.50
N ARG A 319 -6.17 27.74 11.23
CA ARG A 319 -7.05 26.88 10.43
C ARG A 319 -6.49 25.48 10.22
N LEU A 320 -5.18 25.34 10.03
CA LEU A 320 -4.53 24.04 9.91
C LEU A 320 -4.66 23.24 11.21
N ALA A 321 -4.46 23.88 12.37
CA ALA A 321 -4.64 23.24 13.68
C ALA A 321 -6.10 22.82 13.94
N GLU A 322 -7.07 23.63 13.51
CA GLU A 322 -8.50 23.26 13.58
C GLU A 322 -8.82 22.10 12.64
N ALA A 323 -8.28 22.11 11.42
CA ALA A 323 -8.47 21.05 10.44
C ALA A 323 -7.87 19.72 10.92
N GLU A 324 -6.77 19.72 11.68
CA GLU A 324 -6.23 18.51 12.31
C GLU A 324 -7.20 17.91 13.32
N LYS A 325 -7.83 18.73 14.16
CA LYS A 325 -8.88 18.27 15.11
C LYS A 325 -10.08 17.68 14.38
N GLN A 326 -10.59 18.39 13.37
CA GLN A 326 -11.70 17.91 12.54
C GLN A 326 -11.34 16.59 11.83
N THR A 327 -10.09 16.43 11.38
CA THR A 327 -9.63 15.19 10.77
C THR A 327 -9.67 14.04 11.77
N ALA A 328 -9.24 14.27 13.02
CA ALA A 328 -9.30 13.27 14.07
C ALA A 328 -10.75 12.84 14.38
N GLU A 329 -11.68 13.80 14.47
CA GLU A 329 -13.12 13.53 14.69
C GLU A 329 -13.72 12.70 13.54
N ILE A 330 -13.40 13.05 12.28
CA ILE A 330 -13.84 12.29 11.10
C ILE A 330 -13.29 10.85 11.15
N LEU A 331 -12.02 10.68 11.52
CA LEU A 331 -11.42 9.34 11.64
C LEU A 331 -12.08 8.51 12.75
N GLU A 332 -12.44 9.12 13.87
CA GLU A 332 -13.17 8.46 14.95
C GLU A 332 -14.58 8.04 14.51
N ALA A 333 -15.30 8.90 13.78
CA ALA A 333 -16.59 8.56 13.20
C ALA A 333 -16.48 7.39 12.20
N ARG A 334 -15.43 7.38 11.36
CA ARG A 334 -15.15 6.26 10.43
C ARG A 334 -14.92 4.95 11.17
N ARG A 335 -14.15 4.95 12.26
CA ARG A 335 -13.82 3.74 13.04
C ARG A 335 -15.05 2.97 13.54
N GLN A 336 -16.19 3.63 13.70
CA GLN A 336 -17.42 2.96 14.09
C GLN A 336 -17.86 1.90 13.06
N TYR A 337 -17.52 2.09 11.79
CA TYR A 337 -17.85 1.18 10.68
C TYR A 337 -16.81 0.06 10.48
N THR A 338 -15.69 0.07 11.21
CA THR A 338 -14.63 -0.94 11.10
C THR A 338 -15.13 -2.38 11.17
N PRO A 339 -16.05 -2.79 12.08
CA PRO A 339 -16.49 -4.19 12.16
C PRO A 339 -17.06 -4.75 10.85
N VAL A 340 -17.77 -3.92 10.08
CA VAL A 340 -18.31 -4.28 8.76
C VAL A 340 -17.19 -4.48 7.75
N ALA A 341 -16.22 -3.57 7.75
CA ALA A 341 -15.06 -3.63 6.86
C ALA A 341 -14.15 -4.83 7.16
N THR A 342 -13.89 -5.11 8.44
CA THR A 342 -13.14 -6.30 8.88
C THR A 342 -13.87 -7.56 8.43
N ARG A 343 -15.20 -7.63 8.61
CA ARG A 343 -16.00 -8.77 8.13
C ARG A 343 -15.87 -8.94 6.63
N ALA A 344 -16.05 -7.88 5.85
CA ALA A 344 -15.94 -7.92 4.39
C ALA A 344 -14.57 -8.43 3.92
N SER A 345 -13.49 -7.97 4.57
CA SER A 345 -12.13 -8.43 4.29
C SER A 345 -11.98 -9.95 4.52
N ILE A 346 -12.42 -10.47 5.68
CA ILE A 346 -12.40 -11.91 5.99
C ILE A 346 -13.14 -12.71 4.91
N LEU A 347 -14.36 -12.29 4.60
CA LEU A 347 -15.21 -12.96 3.61
C LEU A 347 -14.50 -13.04 2.26
N TYR A 348 -13.91 -11.94 1.79
CA TYR A 348 -13.18 -11.93 0.52
C TYR A 348 -11.99 -12.90 0.51
N PHE A 349 -11.15 -12.90 1.55
CA PHE A 349 -9.97 -13.77 1.57
C PHE A 349 -10.35 -15.26 1.60
N VAL A 350 -11.40 -15.62 2.34
CA VAL A 350 -11.93 -17.00 2.29
C VAL A 350 -12.39 -17.36 0.88
N ILE A 351 -13.12 -16.46 0.20
CA ILE A 351 -13.61 -16.71 -1.17
C ILE A 351 -12.45 -16.81 -2.16
N ALA A 352 -11.42 -15.97 -2.02
CA ALA A 352 -10.25 -15.98 -2.89
C ALA A 352 -9.47 -17.31 -2.77
N GLU A 353 -9.39 -17.86 -1.56
CA GLU A 353 -8.75 -19.15 -1.27
C GLU A 353 -9.52 -20.36 -1.80
N LEU A 354 -10.82 -20.23 -2.15
CA LEU A 354 -11.59 -21.34 -2.73
C LEU A 354 -11.00 -21.85 -4.05
N SER A 355 -10.25 -21.01 -4.76
CA SER A 355 -9.52 -21.38 -5.98
C SER A 355 -8.47 -22.50 -5.73
N LEU A 356 -8.04 -22.70 -4.48
CA LEU A 356 -7.16 -23.80 -4.08
C LEU A 356 -7.89 -25.15 -4.01
N ILE A 357 -9.22 -25.13 -3.80
CA ILE A 357 -10.06 -26.34 -3.80
C ILE A 357 -10.36 -26.76 -5.23
N ASP A 358 -10.88 -25.81 -6.02
CA ASP A 358 -11.16 -26.01 -7.43
C ASP A 358 -10.81 -24.73 -8.21
N PRO A 359 -9.99 -24.82 -9.27
CA PRO A 359 -9.65 -23.66 -10.09
C PRO A 359 -10.86 -22.92 -10.69
N MET A 360 -12.04 -23.54 -10.76
CA MET A 360 -13.28 -22.88 -11.21
C MET A 360 -13.80 -21.85 -10.20
N TYR A 361 -13.40 -21.92 -8.92
CA TYR A 361 -13.88 -21.03 -7.85
C TYR A 361 -13.05 -19.75 -7.76
N GLN A 362 -13.02 -19.00 -8.87
CA GLN A 362 -12.29 -17.74 -8.96
C GLN A 362 -13.22 -16.55 -8.91
N TYR A 363 -12.99 -15.67 -7.94
CA TYR A 363 -13.72 -14.42 -7.78
C TYR A 363 -12.74 -13.25 -7.77
N SER A 364 -12.99 -12.27 -8.63
CA SER A 364 -12.16 -11.07 -8.66
C SER A 364 -12.50 -10.13 -7.51
N LEU A 365 -11.50 -9.38 -7.03
CA LEU A 365 -11.72 -8.32 -6.03
C LEU A 365 -12.74 -7.28 -6.52
N GLY A 366 -12.71 -6.95 -7.82
CA GLY A 366 -13.65 -6.00 -8.41
C GLY A 366 -15.10 -6.48 -8.32
N TRP A 367 -15.36 -7.77 -8.57
CA TRP A 367 -16.68 -8.35 -8.39
C TRP A 367 -17.13 -8.29 -6.91
N PHE A 368 -16.26 -8.68 -5.99
CA PHE A 368 -16.59 -8.67 -4.56
C PHE A 368 -16.89 -7.26 -4.05
N LYS A 369 -16.14 -6.24 -4.49
CA LYS A 369 -16.43 -4.83 -4.18
C LYS A 369 -17.81 -4.39 -4.66
N GLY A 370 -18.19 -4.78 -5.88
CA GLY A 370 -19.53 -4.51 -6.42
C GLY A 370 -20.63 -5.20 -5.62
N PHE A 371 -20.40 -6.47 -5.27
CA PHE A 371 -21.31 -7.26 -4.44
C PHE A 371 -21.47 -6.65 -3.03
N PHE A 372 -20.35 -6.28 -2.39
CA PHE A 372 -20.36 -5.61 -1.09
C PHE A 372 -21.20 -4.34 -1.12
N ARG A 373 -20.97 -3.47 -2.11
CA ARG A 373 -21.75 -2.23 -2.29
C ARG A 373 -23.25 -2.53 -2.43
N GLN A 374 -23.62 -3.50 -3.25
CA GLN A 374 -25.02 -3.89 -3.45
C GLN A 374 -25.69 -4.36 -2.14
N VAL A 375 -24.99 -5.13 -1.31
CA VAL A 375 -25.54 -5.61 -0.02
C VAL A 375 -25.69 -4.48 0.98
N VAL A 376 -24.70 -3.58 1.07
CA VAL A 376 -24.75 -2.41 1.95
C VAL A 376 -25.89 -1.48 1.54
N GLU A 377 -26.03 -1.17 0.25
CA GLU A 377 -27.11 -0.31 -0.28
C GLU A 377 -28.50 -0.94 -0.10
N GLY A 378 -28.60 -2.27 -0.15
CA GLY A 378 -29.86 -3.00 0.01
C GLY A 378 -30.28 -3.25 1.46
N CYS A 379 -29.42 -2.94 2.45
CA CYS A 379 -29.72 -3.16 3.86
C CYS A 379 -30.67 -2.07 4.37
N GLU A 380 -31.76 -2.47 5.04
CA GLU A 380 -32.66 -1.52 5.68
C GLU A 380 -31.95 -0.78 6.83
N ARG A 381 -32.19 0.53 6.95
CA ARG A 381 -31.53 1.37 7.94
C ARG A 381 -32.22 1.27 9.30
N VAL A 382 -31.46 0.85 10.30
CA VAL A 382 -31.91 0.83 11.71
C VAL A 382 -31.45 2.13 12.41
N PRO A 383 -32.29 2.78 13.23
CA PRO A 383 -31.94 4.05 13.88
C PRO A 383 -30.78 3.95 14.88
N ASP A 384 -30.64 2.82 15.58
CA ASP A 384 -29.46 2.56 16.42
C ASP A 384 -28.29 2.07 15.57
N LEU A 385 -27.18 2.81 15.58
CA LEU A 385 -26.02 2.51 14.75
C LEU A 385 -25.41 1.15 15.08
N ARG A 386 -25.36 0.75 16.35
CA ARG A 386 -24.76 -0.54 16.73
C ARG A 386 -25.59 -1.70 16.19
N GLN A 387 -26.91 -1.64 16.35
CA GLN A 387 -27.83 -2.63 15.78
C GLN A 387 -27.79 -2.64 14.26
N HIS A 388 -27.74 -1.47 13.61
CA HIS A 388 -27.59 -1.35 12.15
C HIS A 388 -26.33 -2.06 11.65
N LEU A 389 -25.17 -1.77 12.26
CA LEU A 389 -23.90 -2.37 11.86
C LEU A 389 -23.87 -3.89 12.10
N GLN A 390 -24.51 -4.38 13.16
CA GLN A 390 -24.68 -5.81 13.39
C GLN A 390 -25.57 -6.45 12.32
N ALA A 391 -26.72 -5.85 12.01
CA ALA A 391 -27.62 -6.33 10.97
C ALA A 391 -26.92 -6.39 9.60
N LEU A 392 -26.18 -5.34 9.25
CA LEU A 392 -25.41 -5.26 8.01
C LEU A 392 -24.31 -6.34 7.97
N THR A 393 -23.59 -6.56 9.08
CA THR A 393 -22.57 -7.62 9.18
C THR A 393 -23.17 -9.02 8.97
N VAL A 394 -24.36 -9.28 9.53
CA VAL A 394 -25.09 -10.54 9.36
C VAL A 394 -25.58 -10.69 7.93
N ALA A 395 -26.25 -9.66 7.38
CA ALA A 395 -26.75 -9.64 6.01
C ALA A 395 -25.62 -9.86 5.00
N LEU A 396 -24.47 -9.22 5.20
CA LEU A 396 -23.28 -9.42 4.36
C LEU A 396 -22.78 -10.86 4.42
N THR A 397 -22.70 -11.44 5.62
CA THR A 397 -22.24 -12.83 5.79
C THR A 397 -23.21 -13.81 5.11
N GLU A 398 -24.51 -13.64 5.30
CA GLU A 398 -25.54 -14.49 4.72
C GLU A 398 -25.60 -14.35 3.19
N ALA A 399 -25.68 -13.13 2.69
CA ALA A 399 -25.71 -12.86 1.25
C ALA A 399 -24.48 -13.43 0.55
N THR A 400 -23.30 -13.28 1.17
CA THR A 400 -22.04 -13.86 0.66
C THR A 400 -22.16 -15.38 0.58
N TYR A 401 -22.53 -16.03 1.69
CA TYR A 401 -22.66 -17.49 1.73
C TYR A 401 -23.65 -18.00 0.68
N VAL A 402 -24.85 -17.42 0.59
CA VAL A 402 -25.87 -17.81 -0.39
C VAL A 402 -25.38 -17.63 -1.82
N THR A 403 -24.74 -16.51 -2.12
CA THR A 403 -24.26 -16.20 -3.48
C THR A 403 -23.16 -17.17 -3.92
N ILE A 404 -22.18 -17.43 -3.04
CA ILE A 404 -21.08 -18.33 -3.35
C ILE A 404 -21.57 -19.79 -3.41
N CYS A 405 -22.45 -20.22 -2.50
CA CYS A 405 -23.03 -21.57 -2.52
C CYS A 405 -23.86 -21.90 -3.77
N ARG A 406 -24.31 -20.90 -4.55
CA ARG A 406 -24.94 -21.14 -5.86
C ARG A 406 -23.93 -21.59 -6.92
N GLY A 407 -22.67 -21.16 -6.81
CA GLY A 407 -21.58 -21.53 -7.72
C GLY A 407 -20.78 -22.78 -7.29
N LEU A 408 -20.91 -23.22 -6.03
CA LEU A 408 -20.16 -24.36 -5.50
C LEU A 408 -20.84 -25.72 -5.72
N PHE A 409 -20.04 -26.76 -5.90
CA PHE A 409 -20.51 -28.14 -5.86
C PHE A 409 -20.98 -28.50 -4.44
N LYS A 410 -21.93 -29.43 -4.34
CA LYS A 410 -22.54 -29.83 -3.06
C LYS A 410 -21.51 -30.26 -2.00
N LYS A 411 -20.45 -30.95 -2.42
CA LYS A 411 -19.35 -31.41 -1.54
C LYS A 411 -18.57 -30.25 -0.89
N ASP A 412 -18.44 -29.12 -1.58
CA ASP A 412 -17.58 -28.01 -1.16
C ASP A 412 -18.34 -26.97 -0.32
N LYS A 413 -19.68 -27.04 -0.27
CA LYS A 413 -20.50 -26.11 0.52
C LYS A 413 -20.22 -26.20 2.02
N ALA A 414 -20.03 -27.42 2.55
CA ALA A 414 -19.71 -27.63 3.96
C ALA A 414 -18.32 -27.08 4.31
N ILE A 415 -17.36 -27.19 3.39
CA ILE A 415 -16.03 -26.62 3.54
C ILE A 415 -16.13 -25.10 3.62
N LEU A 416 -16.91 -24.46 2.74
CA LEU A 416 -17.15 -23.02 2.82
C LEU A 416 -17.77 -22.61 4.16
N SER A 417 -18.80 -23.29 4.63
CA SER A 417 -19.44 -22.98 5.92
C SER A 417 -18.45 -23.04 7.08
N LEU A 418 -17.61 -24.09 7.10
CA LEU A 418 -16.58 -24.26 8.13
C LEU A 418 -15.52 -23.15 8.04
N LEU A 419 -14.98 -22.89 6.85
CA LEU A 419 -13.95 -21.85 6.65
C LEU A 419 -14.45 -20.47 7.05
N LEU A 420 -15.66 -20.09 6.60
CA LEU A 420 -16.26 -18.81 6.98
C LEU A 420 -16.42 -18.72 8.51
N GLY A 421 -17.05 -19.72 9.12
CA GLY A 421 -17.29 -19.74 10.57
C GLY A 421 -16.00 -19.66 11.37
N VAL A 422 -15.00 -20.46 11.02
CA VAL A 422 -13.70 -20.48 11.70
C VAL A 422 -12.95 -19.17 11.51
N GLN A 423 -12.84 -18.63 10.30
CA GLN A 423 -12.10 -17.37 10.10
C GLN A 423 -12.76 -16.19 10.83
N ILE A 424 -14.09 -16.18 10.89
CA ILE A 424 -14.85 -15.21 11.69
C ILE A 424 -14.49 -15.34 13.18
N GLN A 425 -14.46 -16.56 13.73
CA GLN A 425 -14.16 -16.80 15.14
C GLN A 425 -12.69 -16.60 15.49
N ARG A 426 -11.77 -16.89 14.56
CA ARG A 426 -10.33 -16.59 14.69
C ARG A 426 -10.09 -15.09 14.80
N GLN A 427 -10.78 -14.27 14.00
CA GLN A 427 -10.71 -12.82 14.16
C GLN A 427 -11.26 -12.37 15.52
N GLY A 428 -12.36 -12.98 15.97
CA GLY A 428 -12.92 -12.76 17.30
C GLY A 428 -12.04 -13.27 18.46
N ARG A 429 -10.90 -13.91 18.16
CA ARG A 429 -9.99 -14.58 19.11
C ARG A 429 -10.67 -15.67 19.95
N ALA A 430 -11.82 -16.17 19.49
CA ALA A 430 -12.52 -17.27 20.13
C ALA A 430 -11.91 -18.64 19.76
N ILE A 431 -11.26 -18.71 18.59
CA ILE A 431 -10.46 -19.86 18.16
C ILE A 431 -9.01 -19.37 18.02
N THR A 432 -8.09 -20.02 18.72
CA THR A 432 -6.66 -19.74 18.63
C THR A 432 -6.04 -20.39 17.39
N ASP A 433 -4.91 -19.86 16.94
CA ASP A 433 -4.17 -20.44 15.82
C ASP A 433 -3.66 -21.86 16.13
N ALA A 434 -3.35 -22.14 17.40
CA ALA A 434 -2.95 -23.47 17.87
C ALA A 434 -4.09 -24.49 17.75
N GLU A 435 -5.30 -24.14 18.23
CA GLU A 435 -6.49 -25.00 18.11
C GLU A 435 -6.84 -25.28 16.65
N TRP A 436 -6.75 -24.26 15.79
CA TRP A 436 -7.00 -24.43 14.36
C TRP A 436 -5.93 -25.31 13.69
N GLN A 437 -4.65 -25.12 14.00
CA GLN A 437 -3.57 -25.96 13.50
C GLN A 437 -3.72 -27.41 13.97
N PHE A 438 -4.13 -27.62 15.22
CA PHE A 438 -4.39 -28.94 15.78
C PHE A 438 -5.52 -29.64 15.02
N LEU A 439 -6.63 -28.95 14.75
CA LEU A 439 -7.73 -29.53 13.96
C LEU A 439 -7.28 -29.96 12.56
N LEU A 440 -6.42 -29.17 11.91
CA LEU A 440 -5.93 -29.45 10.55
C LEU A 440 -4.84 -30.54 10.52
N ARG A 441 -3.95 -30.57 11.52
CA ARG A 441 -2.76 -31.43 11.56
C ARG A 441 -2.53 -31.98 12.96
N PRO A 442 -3.45 -32.81 13.49
CA PRO A 442 -3.39 -33.23 14.89
C PRO A 442 -2.17 -34.11 15.18
N THR A 443 -1.68 -34.85 14.18
CA THR A 443 -0.50 -35.72 14.30
C THR A 443 0.82 -34.98 14.49
N GLN A 444 0.92 -33.69 14.13
CA GLN A 444 2.13 -32.90 14.37
C GLN A 444 2.31 -32.53 15.84
N ALA A 445 1.23 -32.56 16.63
CA ALA A 445 1.24 -32.26 18.06
C ALA A 445 1.54 -33.49 18.93
N VAL A 446 1.42 -34.69 18.36
CA VAL A 446 1.67 -35.97 19.04
C VAL A 446 3.17 -36.17 19.26
N ARG A 447 3.57 -36.48 20.50
CA ARG A 447 4.93 -36.90 20.83
C ARG A 447 5.02 -38.42 20.84
N ALA A 448 6.21 -38.96 20.56
CA ALA A 448 6.44 -40.40 20.64
C ALA A 448 6.16 -40.96 22.05
N GLU A 449 6.44 -40.18 23.09
CA GLU A 449 6.17 -40.49 24.50
C GLU A 449 4.66 -40.65 24.80
N ASP A 450 3.79 -40.01 24.02
CA ASP A 450 2.34 -40.08 24.21
C ASP A 450 1.77 -41.43 23.74
N GLU A 451 2.44 -42.13 22.81
CA GLU A 451 2.00 -43.46 22.35
C GLU A 451 2.37 -44.57 23.35
N GLU A 452 3.45 -44.40 24.10
CA GLU A 452 3.97 -45.38 25.06
C GLU A 452 3.31 -45.29 26.44
N SER A 453 2.57 -44.21 26.72
CA SER A 453 2.01 -43.90 28.04
C SER A 453 0.54 -44.31 28.23
N CYS A 454 -0.06 -45.07 27.29
CA CYS A 454 -1.46 -45.47 27.38
C CYS A 454 -1.72 -46.33 28.64
N PRO A 455 -2.55 -45.87 29.60
CA PRO A 455 -2.84 -46.62 30.81
C PRO A 455 -3.58 -47.93 30.50
N GLU A 456 -3.29 -49.01 31.24
CA GLU A 456 -4.02 -50.28 31.11
C GLU A 456 -5.54 -50.14 31.38
N ALA A 457 -5.93 -49.14 32.18
CA ALA A 457 -7.32 -48.77 32.41
C ALA A 457 -8.06 -48.31 31.13
N CYS A 458 -7.32 -47.87 30.12
CA CYS A 458 -7.84 -47.35 28.84
C CYS A 458 -7.73 -48.36 27.69
N HIS A 459 -7.83 -49.66 27.98
CA HIS A 459 -7.76 -50.77 27.01
C HIS A 459 -8.78 -50.71 25.84
N TRP A 460 -9.83 -49.90 25.95
CA TRP A 460 -10.80 -49.66 24.88
C TRP A 460 -10.32 -48.63 23.84
N LEU A 461 -9.21 -47.95 24.11
CA LEU A 461 -8.64 -46.92 23.26
C LEU A 461 -7.34 -47.41 22.60
N ASP A 462 -7.24 -47.22 21.29
CA ASP A 462 -6.01 -47.52 20.56
C ASP A 462 -4.90 -46.52 20.93
N ALA A 463 -3.64 -46.96 20.96
CA ALA A 463 -2.49 -46.14 21.38
C ALA A 463 -2.39 -44.83 20.58
N LYS A 464 -2.71 -44.87 19.29
CA LYS A 464 -2.75 -43.67 18.43
C LYS A 464 -3.85 -42.68 18.84
N ARG A 465 -5.01 -43.17 19.27
CA ARG A 465 -6.12 -42.33 19.74
C ARG A 465 -5.81 -41.75 21.11
N TRP A 466 -5.13 -42.51 21.97
CA TRP A 466 -4.63 -42.04 23.26
C TRP A 466 -3.66 -40.88 23.08
N ALA A 467 -2.66 -41.07 22.21
CA ALA A 467 -1.67 -40.06 21.94
C ALA A 467 -2.27 -38.74 21.40
N LEU A 468 -3.34 -38.84 20.59
CA LEU A 468 -4.10 -37.69 20.12
C LEU A 468 -4.87 -36.98 21.24
N LEU A 469 -5.40 -37.71 22.24
CA LEU A 469 -6.04 -37.11 23.42
C LEU A 469 -5.03 -36.39 24.30
N CYS A 470 -3.86 -36.99 24.56
CA CYS A 470 -2.78 -36.33 25.29
C CYS A 470 -2.27 -35.08 24.55
N ALA A 471 -2.24 -35.10 23.22
CA ALA A 471 -1.91 -33.92 22.44
C ALA A 471 -3.02 -32.85 22.51
N LEU A 472 -4.29 -33.25 22.54
CA LEU A 472 -5.44 -32.36 22.68
C LEU A 472 -5.47 -31.66 24.05
N GLU A 473 -5.25 -32.39 25.14
CA GLU A 473 -5.18 -31.87 26.51
C GLU A 473 -4.09 -30.79 26.64
N ARG A 474 -2.93 -31.01 26.01
CA ARG A 474 -1.82 -30.06 26.03
C ARG A 474 -2.05 -28.80 25.18
N GLN A 475 -2.80 -28.91 24.08
CA GLN A 475 -2.99 -27.84 23.10
C GLN A 475 -4.25 -27.01 23.35
N GLY A 476 -5.26 -27.59 24.00
CA GLY A 476 -6.56 -26.98 24.23
C GLY A 476 -6.76 -26.62 25.70
N PRO A 477 -6.77 -25.33 26.09
CA PRO A 477 -7.08 -24.93 27.46
C PRO A 477 -8.51 -25.32 27.90
N ALA A 478 -9.42 -25.55 26.94
CA ALA A 478 -10.76 -26.08 27.20
C ALA A 478 -10.82 -27.61 27.36
N CYS A 479 -9.73 -28.31 27.06
CA CYS A 479 -9.60 -29.76 27.13
C CYS A 479 -8.59 -30.20 28.20
N GLU A 480 -8.20 -29.28 29.10
CA GLU A 480 -7.31 -29.56 30.22
C GLU A 480 -8.07 -30.35 31.31
N GLY A 481 -7.54 -31.52 31.70
CA GLY A 481 -8.16 -32.49 32.60
C GLY A 481 -8.82 -33.67 31.89
#